data_AF-A0AAV6AN68-F1
#
_entry.id   AF-A0AAV6AN68-F1
#
_cell.length_a   1.000
_cell.length_b   1.000
_cell.length_c   1.000
_cell.angle_alpha   90.00
_cell.angle_beta   90.00
_cell.angle_gamma   90.00
#
_symmetry.space_group_name_H-M   'P 1'
#
loop_
_entity.id
_entity.type
_entity.pdbx_description
1 polymer ?
#
loop_
_entity_poly.entity_id
_entity_poly.type
_entity_poly.pdbx_seq_one_letter_code
_entity_poly.pdbx_strand_id
1 'polypeptide(L)'
;ALRADLVRAYVLRIVSRPGEPSGVFRIPDVNEASRNFYLIVEAVTPGGDVISLPVTSEEDGQTRVVSKWGVRVPESVFDEIRRDKEADGIVDEAILAEKPRGSLEPAYAMPVLGGAITEW
;
A
#
# COMPACT_ATOMS: atom_id res chain seq x y z
N ALA A 1 -20.31 0.04 11.87
CA ALA A 1 -19.10 0.11 11.03
C ALA A 1 -17.94 0.78 11.78
N LEU A 2 -18.00 2.09 12.07
CA LEU A 2 -16.90 2.88 12.65
C LEU A 2 -16.24 2.32 13.94
N ARG A 3 -17.01 1.72 14.85
CA ARG A 3 -16.46 1.06 16.07
C ARG A 3 -15.59 -0.16 15.76
N ALA A 4 -15.88 -0.90 14.69
CA ALA A 4 -15.09 -2.06 14.31
C ALA A 4 -13.76 -1.67 13.64
N ASP A 5 -13.70 -0.47 13.05
CA ASP A 5 -12.48 0.06 12.42
C ASP A 5 -11.55 0.70 13.46
N LEU A 6 -12.11 1.31 14.52
CA LEU A 6 -11.32 1.84 15.66
C LEU A 6 -10.56 0.75 16.43
N VAL A 7 -11.14 -0.45 16.51
CA VAL A 7 -10.61 -1.56 17.34
C VAL A 7 -9.58 -2.41 16.59
N ARG A 8 -9.51 -2.29 15.26
CA ARG A 8 -8.56 -3.06 14.45
C ARG A 8 -7.22 -2.34 14.38
N ALA A 9 -6.26 -2.90 15.10
CA ALA A 9 -4.84 -2.60 14.92
C ALA A 9 -4.31 -3.43 13.75
N TYR A 10 -3.51 -2.82 12.88
CA TYR A 10 -2.82 -3.49 11.79
C TYR A 10 -1.64 -2.64 11.31
N VAL A 11 -0.71 -3.29 10.62
CA VAL A 11 0.32 -2.63 9.81
C VAL A 11 -0.04 -2.76 8.33
N LEU A 12 0.29 -1.74 7.55
CA LEU A 12 0.33 -1.84 6.09
C LEU A 12 1.72 -2.34 5.71
N ARG A 13 1.80 -3.60 5.32
CA ARG A 13 3.06 -4.23 4.93
C ARG A 13 3.19 -4.30 3.42
N ILE A 14 4.29 -3.80 2.87
CA ILE A 14 4.68 -3.94 1.47
C ILE A 14 4.85 -5.43 1.15
N VAL A 15 4.22 -5.87 0.06
CA VAL A 15 4.33 -7.25 -0.41
C VAL A 15 5.77 -7.52 -0.84
N SER A 16 6.43 -8.48 -0.20
CA SER A 16 7.85 -8.80 -0.43
C SER A 16 8.08 -10.19 -1.04
N ARG A 17 7.02 -10.94 -1.38
CA ARG A 17 7.16 -12.35 -1.78
C ARG A 17 7.74 -12.49 -3.20
N PRO A 18 8.53 -13.54 -3.48
CA PRO A 18 9.00 -13.85 -4.84
C PRO A 18 7.83 -14.07 -5.80
N GLY A 19 7.96 -13.57 -7.03
CA GLY A 19 6.91 -13.68 -8.06
C GLY A 19 5.74 -12.72 -7.89
N GLU A 20 5.70 -11.90 -6.84
CA GLU A 20 4.72 -10.82 -6.66
C GLU A 20 5.41 -9.45 -6.77
N PRO A 21 4.82 -8.47 -7.49
CA PRO A 21 5.34 -7.11 -7.52
C PRO A 21 5.18 -6.43 -6.15
N SER A 22 6.23 -5.74 -5.70
CA SER A 22 6.18 -4.86 -4.52
C SER A 22 5.73 -3.44 -4.87
N GLY A 23 5.82 -3.09 -6.14
CA GLY A 23 5.32 -1.84 -6.65
C GLY A 23 4.98 -1.94 -8.15
N VAL A 24 4.09 -1.06 -8.58
CA VAL A 24 3.68 -0.89 -9.97
C VAL A 24 3.63 0.60 -10.31
N PHE A 25 3.67 0.93 -11.60
CA PHE A 25 3.41 2.30 -12.05
C PHE A 25 2.27 2.34 -13.07
N ARG A 26 1.58 3.47 -13.11
CA ARG A 26 0.52 3.79 -14.08
C ARG A 26 0.91 5.02 -14.90
N ILE A 27 0.52 5.03 -16.16
CA ILE A 27 0.66 6.18 -17.06
C ILE A 27 -0.77 6.74 -17.24
N PRO A 28 -1.08 7.95 -16.74
CA PRO A 28 -2.42 8.52 -16.86
C PRO A 28 -2.74 8.92 -18.30
N ASP A 29 -3.95 8.62 -18.78
CA ASP A 29 -4.41 9.02 -20.13
C ASP A 29 -4.36 10.55 -20.33
N VAL A 30 -4.60 11.31 -19.26
CA VAL A 30 -4.60 12.78 -19.29
C VAL A 30 -3.20 13.39 -19.41
N ASN A 31 -2.15 12.62 -19.09
CA ASN A 31 -0.77 13.06 -19.17
C ASN A 31 0.18 11.86 -19.32
N GLU A 32 0.36 11.41 -20.56
CA GLU A 32 1.21 10.25 -20.89
C GLU A 32 2.70 10.45 -20.54
N ALA A 33 3.13 11.69 -20.32
CA ALA A 33 4.49 11.99 -19.87
C ALA A 33 4.70 11.78 -18.37
N SER A 34 3.62 11.59 -17.60
CA SER A 34 3.70 11.38 -16.14
C SER A 34 3.55 9.92 -15.76
N ARG A 35 4.13 9.56 -14.61
CA ARG A 35 3.98 8.25 -13.98
C ARG A 35 3.46 8.41 -12.57
N ASN A 36 2.42 7.63 -12.24
CA ASN A 36 1.98 7.44 -10.87
C ASN A 36 2.59 6.15 -10.34
N PHE A 37 3.26 6.23 -9.19
CA PHE A 37 3.96 5.11 -8.58
C PHE A 37 3.19 4.60 -7.36
N TYR A 38 3.10 3.28 -7.25
CA TYR A 38 2.36 2.62 -6.19
C TYR A 38 3.19 1.51 -5.56
N LEU A 39 3.13 1.42 -4.23
CA LEU A 39 3.60 0.24 -3.49
C LEU A 39 2.43 -0.69 -3.19
N ILE A 40 2.58 -1.98 -3.47
CA ILE A 40 1.56 -2.98 -3.19
C ILE A 40 1.66 -3.38 -1.72
N VAL A 41 0.58 -3.19 -0.96
CA VAL A 41 0.53 -3.48 0.47
C VAL A 41 -0.59 -4.43 0.85
N GLU A 42 -0.48 -5.02 2.03
CA GLU A 42 -1.50 -5.80 2.71
C GLU A 42 -1.70 -5.27 4.14
N ALA A 43 -2.92 -5.32 4.66
CA ALA A 43 -3.16 -5.08 6.09
C ALA A 43 -2.89 -6.34 6.89
N VAL A 44 -1.91 -6.29 7.79
CA VAL A 44 -1.50 -7.42 8.63
C VAL A 44 -1.80 -7.09 10.10
N THR A 45 -2.57 -7.95 10.75
CA THR A 45 -2.89 -7.79 12.18
C THR A 45 -1.68 -8.14 13.06
N PRO A 46 -1.68 -7.76 14.35
CA PRO A 46 -0.63 -8.20 15.29
C PRO A 46 -0.50 -9.73 15.41
N GLY A 47 -1.56 -10.49 15.08
CA GLY A 47 -1.52 -11.96 15.06
C GLY A 47 -0.86 -12.55 13.81
N GLY A 48 -0.52 -11.72 12.82
CA GLY A 48 0.04 -12.15 11.53
C GLY A 48 -0.99 -12.38 10.44
N ASP A 49 -2.29 -12.30 10.75
CA ASP A 49 -3.36 -12.50 9.77
C ASP A 49 -3.47 -11.33 8.79
N VAL A 50 -3.61 -11.63 7.50
CA VAL A 50 -3.96 -10.65 6.47
C VAL A 50 -5.47 -10.42 6.48
N ILE A 51 -5.89 -9.16 6.57
CA ILE A 51 -7.31 -8.78 6.55
C ILE A 51 -7.66 -7.99 5.30
N SER A 52 -8.92 -8.09 4.87
CA SER A 52 -9.44 -7.26 3.78
C SER A 52 -10.02 -5.95 4.32
N LEU A 53 -9.74 -4.85 3.63
CA LEU A 53 -10.22 -3.52 3.96
C LEU A 53 -10.97 -2.91 2.77
N PRO A 54 -11.98 -2.05 3.03
CA PRO A 54 -12.55 -1.22 1.98
C PRO A 54 -11.53 -0.17 1.52
N VAL A 55 -11.17 -0.19 0.24
CA VAL A 55 -10.21 0.73 -0.39
C VAL A 55 -10.89 1.37 -1.60
N THR A 56 -10.86 2.70 -1.67
CA THR A 56 -11.36 3.46 -2.82
C THR A 56 -10.24 3.65 -3.83
N SER A 57 -10.44 3.20 -5.06
CA SER A 57 -9.48 3.45 -6.14
C SER A 57 -9.57 4.89 -6.61
N GLU A 58 -8.42 5.54 -6.83
CA GLU A 58 -8.36 6.88 -7.42
C GLU A 58 -8.62 6.87 -8.93
N GLU A 59 -8.53 5.71 -9.58
CA GLU A 59 -8.73 5.56 -11.03
C GLU A 59 -10.22 5.62 -11.42
N ASP A 60 -11.11 5.07 -10.58
CA ASP A 60 -12.55 4.97 -10.87
C ASP A 60 -13.48 5.44 -9.74
N GLY A 61 -12.92 5.80 -8.57
CA GLY A 61 -13.67 6.23 -7.39
C GLY A 61 -14.45 5.12 -6.69
N GLN A 62 -14.34 3.86 -7.13
CA GLN A 62 -15.07 2.74 -6.55
C GLN A 62 -14.35 2.17 -5.34
N THR A 63 -15.11 1.89 -4.28
CA THR A 63 -14.63 1.19 -3.09
C THR A 63 -14.76 -0.33 -3.27
N ARG A 64 -13.64 -1.04 -3.13
CA ARG A 64 -13.60 -2.51 -3.16
C ARG A 64 -13.04 -3.04 -1.84
N VAL A 65 -13.55 -4.18 -1.38
CA VAL A 65 -13.00 -4.89 -0.21
C VAL A 65 -11.90 -5.82 -0.71
N VAL A 66 -10.65 -5.46 -0.44
CA VAL A 66 -9.46 -6.16 -0.97
C VAL A 66 -8.47 -6.47 0.13
N SER A 67 -7.74 -7.57 0.00
CA SER A 67 -6.64 -7.94 0.91
C SER A 67 -5.30 -7.31 0.50
N LYS A 68 -5.21 -6.82 -0.73
CA LYS A 68 -4.04 -6.15 -1.30
C LYS A 68 -4.47 -4.97 -2.15
N TRP A 69 -3.70 -3.89 -2.12
CA TRP A 69 -3.92 -2.71 -2.96
C TRP A 69 -2.62 -1.93 -3.13
N GLY A 70 -2.57 -1.07 -4.15
CA GLY A 70 -1.47 -0.13 -4.34
C GLY A 70 -1.72 1.16 -3.55
N VAL A 71 -0.70 1.67 -2.85
CA VAL A 71 -0.71 2.99 -2.22
C VAL A 71 0.21 3.92 -2.99
N ARG A 72 -0.29 5.10 -3.36
CA ARG A 72 0.45 6.08 -4.16
C ARG A 72 1.60 6.68 -3.36
N VAL A 73 2.79 6.64 -3.93
CA VAL A 73 4.03 7.16 -3.32
C VAL A 73 4.78 8.08 -4.29
N PRO A 74 5.70 8.93 -3.80
CA PRO A 74 6.67 9.59 -4.66
C PRO A 74 7.57 8.58 -5.38
N GLU A 75 8.06 8.95 -6.57
CA GLU A 75 9.02 8.14 -7.35
C GLU A 75 10.24 7.74 -6.54
N SER A 76 10.75 8.65 -5.70
CA SER A 76 11.93 8.38 -4.85
C SER A 76 11.72 7.21 -3.89
N VAL A 77 10.54 7.11 -3.28
CA VAL A 77 10.17 6.02 -2.36
C VAL A 77 9.99 4.71 -3.14
N PHE A 78 9.33 4.77 -4.30
CA PHE A 78 9.17 3.62 -5.18
C PHE A 78 10.52 3.04 -5.61
N ASP A 79 11.44 3.89 -6.05
CA ASP A 79 12.76 3.48 -6.50
C ASP A 79 13.64 2.95 -5.37
N GLU A 80 13.48 3.46 -4.15
CA GLU A 80 14.15 2.93 -2.96
C GLU A 80 13.74 1.48 -2.70
N ILE A 81 12.44 1.20 -2.61
CA ILE A 81 11.90 -0.15 -2.40
C ILE A 81 12.24 -1.09 -3.57
N ARG A 82 12.22 -0.58 -4.81
CA ARG A 82 12.61 -1.35 -5.99
C ARG A 82 14.07 -1.79 -5.90
N ARG A 83 14.99 -0.86 -5.57
CA ARG A 83 16.43 -1.16 -5.44
C ARG A 83 16.70 -2.13 -4.30
N ASP A 84 16.02 -1.96 -3.17
CA ASP A 84 16.07 -2.87 -2.03
C ASP A 84 15.75 -4.31 -2.47
N LYS A 85 14.58 -4.50 -3.08
CA LYS A 85 14.15 -5.82 -3.59
C LYS A 85 15.04 -6.39 -4.68
N GLU A 86 15.61 -5.55 -5.55
CA GLU A 86 16.55 -5.99 -6.58
C GLU A 86 17.87 -6.50 -5.99
N ALA A 87 18.23 -6.11 -4.77
CA ALA A 87 19.49 -6.50 -4.14
C ALA A 87 19.51 -7.98 -3.72
N ASP A 88 18.42 -8.48 -3.13
CA ASP A 88 18.36 -9.84 -2.58
C ASP A 88 17.01 -10.57 -2.75
N GLY A 89 16.02 -9.91 -3.37
CA GLY A 89 14.70 -10.47 -3.63
C GLY A 89 13.64 -10.19 -2.55
N ILE A 90 13.98 -9.48 -1.48
CA ILE A 90 13.05 -9.10 -0.40
C ILE A 90 13.07 -7.60 -0.11
N VAL A 91 12.06 -7.10 0.60
CA VAL A 91 12.00 -5.73 1.11
C VAL A 91 12.29 -5.78 2.60
N ASP A 92 13.38 -5.13 3.03
CA ASP A 92 13.82 -5.14 4.42
C ASP A 92 12.88 -4.31 5.31
N GLU A 93 12.66 -3.04 4.96
CA GLU A 93 11.76 -2.12 5.66
C GLU A 93 10.35 -2.16 5.06
N ALA A 94 9.73 -3.35 5.12
CA ALA A 94 8.45 -3.61 4.48
C ALA A 94 7.23 -2.94 5.16
N ILE A 95 7.38 -2.04 6.14
CA ILE A 95 6.24 -1.41 6.83
C ILE A 95 6.01 -0.02 6.27
N LEU A 96 4.93 0.14 5.50
CA LEU A 96 4.52 1.44 4.96
C LEU A 96 3.86 2.32 6.04
N ALA A 97 3.02 1.69 6.87
CA ALA A 97 2.28 2.41 7.91
C ALA A 97 1.84 1.50 9.06
N GLU A 98 1.62 2.08 10.22
CA GLU A 98 1.03 1.40 11.38
C GLU A 98 -0.26 2.11 11.81
N LYS A 99 -1.34 1.34 11.99
CA LYS A 99 -2.56 1.82 12.62
C LYS A 99 -2.72 1.17 13.99
N PRO A 100 -2.36 1.84 15.08
CA PRO A 100 -2.55 1.29 16.41
C PRO A 100 -4.05 1.30 16.79
N ARG A 101 -4.38 0.50 17.80
CA ARG A 101 -5.72 0.47 18.37
C ARG A 101 -6.08 1.85 18.92
N GLY A 102 -7.30 2.31 18.63
CA GLY A 102 -7.77 3.62 19.08
C GLY A 102 -7.42 4.78 18.13
N SER A 103 -6.57 4.56 17.13
CA SER A 103 -6.32 5.54 16.05
C SER A 103 -7.30 5.34 14.90
N LEU A 104 -7.76 6.46 14.33
CA LEU A 104 -8.58 6.48 13.12
C LEU A 104 -7.73 6.33 11.86
N GLU A 105 -6.57 6.97 11.84
CA GLU A 105 -5.68 7.02 10.67
C GLU A 105 -4.39 6.23 10.93
N PRO A 106 -3.81 5.60 9.89
CA PRO A 106 -2.49 4.99 9.97
C PRO A 106 -1.40 6.07 10.04
N ALA A 107 -0.37 5.83 10.84
CA ALA A 107 0.86 6.60 10.86
C ALA A 107 1.83 6.02 9.82
N TYR A 108 2.20 6.82 8.82
CA TYR A 108 3.08 6.39 7.74
C TYR A 108 4.55 6.49 8.15
N ALA A 109 5.32 5.43 7.87
CA ALA A 109 6.77 5.38 8.11
C ALA A 109 7.57 6.01 6.95
N MET A 110 6.94 6.18 5.79
CA MET A 110 7.53 6.79 4.59
C MET A 110 6.49 7.67 3.87
N PRO A 111 6.92 8.64 3.03
CA PRO A 111 6.00 9.55 2.35
C PRO A 111 4.99 8.83 1.45
N VAL A 112 3.72 9.23 1.55
CA VAL A 112 2.63 8.80 0.65
C VAL A 112 1.90 10.01 0.05
N LEU A 113 1.25 9.81 -1.09
CA LEU A 113 0.53 10.86 -1.82
C LEU A 113 -1.00 10.75 -1.66
N GLY A 114 -1.50 9.80 -0.85
CA GLY A 114 -2.91 9.67 -0.50
C GLY A 114 -3.82 8.98 -1.52
N GLY A 115 -3.30 8.65 -2.71
CA GLY A 115 -4.01 7.84 -3.71
C GLY A 115 -3.89 6.34 -3.46
N ALA A 116 -4.82 5.56 -4.02
CA ALA A 116 -4.76 4.10 -4.00
C ALA A 116 -5.32 3.50 -5.29
N ILE A 117 -4.86 2.30 -5.65
CA ILE A 117 -5.40 1.48 -6.74
C ILE A 117 -5.73 0.09 -6.22
N THR A 118 -6.79 -0.53 -6.76
CA THR A 118 -7.22 -1.86 -6.30
C THR A 118 -6.89 -2.97 -7.31
N GLU A 119 -6.38 -2.62 -8.49
CA GLU A 119 -6.07 -3.53 -9.59
C GLU A 119 -4.75 -3.07 -10.27
N TRP A 120 -3.88 -4.00 -10.68
CA TRP A 120 -2.58 -3.69 -11.31
C TRP A 120 -2.21 -4.61 -12.46
#